data_AF-A0A2P2IEN7-F1
#
_entry.id   AF-A0A2P2IEN7-F1
#
_cell.length_a   1.000
_cell.length_b   1.000
_cell.length_c   1.000
_cell.angle_alpha   90.00
_cell.angle_beta   90.00
_cell.angle_gamma   90.00
#
_symmetry.space_group_name_H-M   'P 1'
#
loop_
_entity.id
_entity.type
_entity.pdbx_description
1 polymer ?
#
loop_
_entity_poly.entity_id
_entity_poly.type
_entity_poly.pdbx_seq_one_letter_code
_entity_poly.pdbx_strand_id
1 'polypeptide(L)'
;MFLSAFPVEIPSRGSMCILFSDSMVTAAQNSIAKKLAAVTLVSLLCLHFMMYLASDHHIPRPIHEFETTFQNKLYEFFNFRNKRDRLLKSFNNAATVPDDPGLVQLIREQFLQAPSSLPYNLSPFKNISDGQSKIVDDFFKQKRYGVFVESGAFDGEFLSNTLFLERVRGWTGLLLEPDASNFNTLKNVNRKAILSNTCVSVKPYPHKTMFQMYGYLGKLLSMDTIHEEFEGDRPIVEVQCFPLQSLLLAANISSVDYFSLDVEGQEFNVLKTIPFQELDIKVLSVEYRHAPEGKDTIMKYMEQNGYVLYKETNDTVGTPNDVILVRKDLIDL
;
A
#
# COMPACT_ATOMS: atom_id res chain seq x y z
N MET A 1 7.40 -80.02 -9.43
CA MET A 1 8.05 -78.76 -9.06
C MET A 1 6.97 -77.84 -8.51
N PHE A 2 6.98 -77.69 -7.19
CA PHE A 2 6.34 -76.71 -6.30
C PHE A 2 4.88 -76.23 -6.54
N LEU A 3 3.99 -76.76 -5.71
CA LEU A 3 2.90 -76.05 -5.03
C LEU A 3 3.46 -75.24 -3.84
N SER A 4 3.00 -74.01 -3.62
CA SER A 4 2.85 -73.33 -2.30
C SER A 4 2.46 -71.85 -2.55
N ALA A 5 1.26 -71.43 -2.16
CA ALA A 5 0.89 -70.86 -0.86
C ALA A 5 1.03 -69.33 -0.80
N PHE A 6 -0.09 -68.66 -0.54
CA PHE A 6 -0.18 -67.25 -0.17
C PHE A 6 0.62 -66.96 1.10
N PRO A 7 1.19 -65.75 1.22
CA PRO A 7 1.19 -65.02 2.47
C PRO A 7 0.33 -63.76 2.36
N VAL A 8 -0.58 -63.62 3.33
CA VAL A 8 -1.21 -62.37 3.70
C VAL A 8 -0.18 -61.63 4.56
N GLU A 9 0.33 -60.49 4.07
CA GLU A 9 1.07 -59.54 4.89
C GLU A 9 0.22 -58.29 5.14
N ILE A 10 0.04 -57.99 6.44
CA ILE A 10 -0.52 -56.77 6.98
C ILE A 10 0.64 -55.79 7.19
N PRO A 11 0.65 -54.58 6.58
CA PRO A 11 1.55 -53.53 7.01
C PRO A 11 0.86 -52.65 8.06
N SER A 12 1.49 -52.57 9.22
CA SER A 12 1.22 -51.67 10.33
C SER A 12 1.56 -50.21 10.00
N ARG A 13 0.84 -49.30 10.68
CA ARG A 13 1.10 -47.87 10.94
C ARG A 13 2.40 -47.27 10.37
N GLY A 14 2.24 -46.21 9.56
CA GLY A 14 3.21 -45.12 9.43
C GLY A 14 3.68 -44.86 8.00
N SER A 15 3.44 -43.64 7.52
CA SER A 15 4.08 -43.00 6.37
C SER A 15 3.65 -43.49 4.98
N MET A 16 2.69 -42.79 4.36
CA MET A 16 2.45 -42.86 2.92
C MET A 16 3.09 -41.65 2.25
N CYS A 17 4.28 -41.87 1.66
CA CYS A 17 4.79 -41.06 0.56
C CYS A 17 3.80 -41.14 -0.61
N ILE A 18 3.36 -39.98 -1.11
CA ILE A 18 2.60 -39.90 -2.36
C ILE A 18 3.62 -39.72 -3.50
N LEU A 19 3.78 -40.77 -4.32
CA LEU A 19 4.46 -40.70 -5.60
C LEU A 19 3.55 -39.93 -6.58
N PHE A 20 4.04 -38.80 -7.10
CA PHE A 20 3.40 -38.06 -8.18
C PHE A 20 3.69 -38.76 -9.52
N SER A 21 2.66 -38.97 -10.34
CA SER A 21 2.83 -39.35 -11.74
C SER A 21 3.08 -38.11 -12.61
N ASP A 22 3.95 -38.24 -13.61
CA ASP A 22 4.48 -37.20 -14.50
C ASP A 22 3.45 -36.45 -15.38
N SER A 23 2.15 -36.60 -15.11
CA SER A 23 1.07 -35.93 -15.86
C SER A 23 0.54 -34.65 -15.21
N MET A 24 0.96 -34.30 -13.98
CA MET A 24 0.52 -33.07 -13.28
C MET A 24 1.48 -31.88 -13.42
N VAL A 25 2.61 -32.02 -14.12
CA VAL A 25 3.65 -30.97 -14.24
C VAL A 25 3.30 -29.90 -15.29
N THR A 26 2.28 -30.10 -16.14
CA THR A 26 1.98 -29.19 -17.26
C THR A 26 0.75 -28.29 -17.09
N ALA A 27 0.26 -28.07 -15.86
CA ALA A 27 -0.82 -27.10 -15.57
C ALA A 27 -0.37 -25.94 -14.66
N ALA A 28 0.93 -25.66 -14.60
CA ALA A 28 1.53 -24.68 -13.72
C ALA A 28 1.74 -23.32 -14.41
N GLN A 29 0.69 -22.49 -14.55
CA GLN A 29 0.87 -21.07 -14.89
C GLN A 29 -0.26 -20.13 -14.46
N ASN A 30 -1.33 -20.59 -13.81
CA ASN A 30 -2.48 -19.74 -13.51
C ASN A 30 -2.64 -19.45 -12.00
N SER A 31 -2.47 -18.18 -11.59
CA SER A 31 -2.63 -17.69 -10.20
C SER A 31 -4.02 -17.99 -9.62
N ILE A 32 -5.04 -18.01 -10.49
CA ILE A 32 -6.41 -18.38 -10.14
C ILE A 32 -6.51 -19.87 -9.77
N ALA A 33 -5.83 -20.75 -10.50
CA ALA A 33 -5.82 -22.19 -10.20
C ALA A 33 -5.13 -22.49 -8.87
N LYS A 34 -4.06 -21.76 -8.52
CA LYS A 34 -3.42 -21.87 -7.19
C LYS A 34 -4.36 -21.42 -6.07
N LYS A 35 -5.09 -20.32 -6.26
CA LYS A 35 -6.08 -19.81 -5.28
C LYS A 35 -7.27 -20.76 -5.15
N LEU A 36 -7.78 -21.28 -6.26
CA LEU A 36 -8.86 -22.27 -6.27
C LEU A 36 -8.39 -23.54 -5.57
N ALA A 37 -7.22 -24.08 -5.92
CA ALA A 37 -6.64 -25.26 -5.28
C ALA A 37 -6.40 -25.07 -3.78
N ALA A 38 -5.94 -23.89 -3.35
CA ALA A 38 -5.80 -23.56 -1.93
C ALA A 38 -7.15 -23.52 -1.20
N VAL A 39 -8.19 -22.94 -1.82
CA VAL A 39 -9.56 -22.93 -1.26
C VAL A 39 -10.13 -24.36 -1.20
N THR A 40 -9.93 -25.16 -2.25
CA THR A 40 -10.37 -26.56 -2.26
C THR A 40 -9.62 -27.38 -1.21
N LEU A 41 -8.32 -27.15 -1.04
CA LEU A 41 -7.49 -27.83 -0.05
C LEU A 41 -7.90 -27.46 1.38
N VAL A 42 -8.13 -26.17 1.67
CA VAL A 42 -8.64 -25.72 2.98
C VAL A 42 -10.03 -26.28 3.24
N SER A 43 -10.90 -26.32 2.24
CA SER A 43 -12.24 -26.90 2.36
C SER A 43 -12.18 -28.41 2.62
N LEU A 44 -11.29 -29.14 1.95
CA LEU A 44 -11.07 -30.57 2.15
C LEU A 44 -10.42 -30.87 3.50
N LEU A 45 -9.47 -30.05 3.95
CA LEU A 45 -8.86 -30.16 5.28
C LEU A 45 -9.88 -29.87 6.39
N CYS A 46 -10.77 -28.89 6.19
CA CYS A 46 -11.89 -28.64 7.09
C CYS A 46 -12.85 -29.83 7.09
N LEU A 47 -13.22 -30.37 5.93
CA LEU A 47 -14.08 -31.55 5.84
C LEU A 47 -13.46 -32.76 6.54
N HIS A 48 -12.16 -32.98 6.34
CA HIS A 48 -11.42 -34.08 6.93
C HIS A 48 -11.29 -33.92 8.45
N PHE A 49 -11.04 -32.71 8.94
CA PHE A 49 -11.05 -32.38 10.36
C PHE A 49 -12.44 -32.56 10.97
N MET A 50 -13.50 -32.19 10.26
CA MET A 50 -14.90 -32.39 10.69
C MET A 50 -15.28 -33.88 10.72
N MET A 51 -14.83 -34.68 9.75
CA MET A 51 -15.00 -36.14 9.76
C MET A 51 -14.20 -36.81 10.88
N TYR A 52 -12.99 -36.31 11.17
CA TYR A 52 -12.18 -36.77 12.29
C TYR A 52 -12.84 -36.48 13.63
N LEU A 53 -13.36 -35.26 13.82
CA LEU A 53 -14.14 -34.87 15.00
C LEU A 53 -15.47 -35.65 15.12
N ALA A 54 -16.11 -36.01 14.00
CA ALA A 54 -17.33 -36.81 14.00
C ALA A 54 -17.09 -38.31 14.30
N SER A 55 -15.85 -38.79 14.14
CA SER A 55 -15.47 -40.17 14.46
C SER A 55 -15.16 -40.41 15.93
N ASP A 56 -15.00 -39.33 16.72
CA ASP A 56 -14.82 -39.41 18.16
C ASP A 56 -16.18 -39.17 18.83
N HIS A 57 -16.77 -40.23 19.39
CA HIS A 57 -18.09 -40.21 20.01
C HIS A 57 -18.10 -39.38 21.30
N HIS A 58 -18.10 -38.06 21.20
CA HIS A 58 -18.72 -37.07 22.11
C HIS A 58 -18.24 -35.66 21.73
N ILE A 59 -18.97 -34.96 20.85
CA ILE A 59 -18.81 -33.51 20.72
C ILE A 59 -20.20 -32.83 20.77
N PRO A 60 -20.39 -31.77 21.57
CA PRO A 60 -21.68 -31.11 21.75
C PRO A 60 -22.06 -30.27 20.52
N ARG A 61 -23.15 -29.52 20.62
CA ARG A 61 -23.75 -28.64 19.60
C ARG A 61 -22.92 -27.47 18.98
N PRO A 62 -21.64 -27.14 19.28
CA PRO A 62 -20.97 -25.96 18.68
C PRO A 62 -20.55 -26.05 17.21
N ILE A 63 -20.57 -27.22 16.58
CA ILE A 63 -19.97 -27.41 15.24
C ILE A 63 -20.81 -26.77 14.11
N HIS A 64 -22.14 -26.92 14.15
CA HIS A 64 -23.03 -26.43 13.09
C HIS A 64 -23.10 -24.88 13.06
N GLU A 65 -23.03 -24.25 14.23
CA GLU A 65 -23.05 -22.79 14.36
C GLU A 65 -21.73 -22.16 13.86
N PHE A 66 -20.61 -22.85 14.07
CA PHE A 66 -19.30 -22.45 13.55
C PHE A 66 -19.22 -22.55 12.02
N GLU A 67 -19.71 -23.65 11.43
CA GLU A 67 -19.71 -23.85 9.97
C GLU A 67 -20.58 -22.82 9.25
N THR A 68 -21.78 -22.54 9.77
CA THR A 68 -22.69 -21.53 9.20
C THR A 68 -22.08 -20.12 9.30
N THR A 69 -21.45 -19.79 10.44
CA THR A 69 -20.77 -18.51 10.65
C THR A 69 -19.56 -18.33 9.72
N PHE A 70 -18.77 -19.38 9.52
CA PHE A 70 -17.60 -19.36 8.64
C PHE A 70 -18.01 -19.20 7.17
N GLN A 71 -19.01 -19.95 6.70
CA GLN A 71 -19.53 -19.82 5.34
C GLN A 71 -20.13 -18.43 5.08
N ASN A 72 -20.89 -17.87 6.03
CA ASN A 72 -21.45 -16.53 5.91
C ASN A 72 -20.34 -15.47 5.82
N LYS A 73 -19.31 -15.54 6.67
CA LYS A 73 -18.16 -14.62 6.61
C LYS A 73 -17.38 -14.74 5.32
N LEU A 74 -17.19 -15.96 4.80
CA LEU A 74 -16.56 -16.17 3.49
C LEU A 74 -17.41 -15.57 2.37
N TYR A 75 -18.72 -15.82 2.36
CA TYR A 75 -19.65 -15.29 1.36
C TYR A 75 -19.69 -13.75 1.38
N GLU A 76 -19.76 -13.14 2.57
CA GLU A 76 -19.66 -11.69 2.75
C GLU A 76 -18.33 -11.15 2.22
N PHE A 77 -17.21 -11.79 2.56
CA PHE A 77 -15.88 -11.40 2.08
C PHE A 77 -15.78 -11.46 0.55
N PHE A 78 -16.24 -12.55 -0.08
CA PHE A 78 -16.24 -12.68 -1.53
C PHE A 78 -17.16 -11.66 -2.20
N ASN A 79 -18.36 -11.43 -1.66
CA ASN A 79 -19.28 -10.42 -2.20
C ASN A 79 -18.72 -9.01 -2.08
N PHE A 80 -18.11 -8.69 -0.93
CA PHE A 80 -17.43 -7.41 -0.70
C PHE A 80 -16.31 -7.20 -1.72
N ARG A 81 -15.42 -8.19 -1.88
CA ARG A 81 -14.33 -8.13 -2.87
C ARG A 81 -14.84 -8.02 -4.30
N ASN A 82 -15.84 -8.81 -4.67
CA ASN A 82 -16.46 -8.78 -6.00
C ASN A 82 -17.18 -7.44 -6.28
N LYS A 83 -17.76 -6.80 -5.26
CA LYS A 83 -18.33 -5.45 -5.36
C LYS A 83 -17.21 -4.42 -5.54
N ARG A 84 -16.18 -4.45 -4.69
CA ARG A 84 -15.03 -3.55 -4.76
C ARG A 84 -14.35 -3.61 -6.12
N ASP A 85 -14.02 -4.80 -6.61
CA ASP A 85 -13.29 -4.96 -7.88
C ASP A 85 -14.16 -4.52 -9.07
N ARG A 86 -15.48 -4.72 -9.02
CA ARG A 86 -16.42 -4.19 -10.04
C ARG A 86 -16.50 -2.66 -10.04
N LEU A 87 -16.68 -2.05 -8.87
CA LEU A 87 -16.73 -0.59 -8.75
C LEU A 87 -15.40 0.05 -9.14
N LEU A 88 -14.30 -0.51 -8.69
CA LEU A 88 -12.97 -0.02 -9.05
C LEU A 88 -12.75 -0.07 -10.57
N LYS A 89 -13.20 -1.16 -11.23
CA LYS A 89 -13.14 -1.27 -12.68
C LYS A 89 -13.96 -0.19 -13.39
N SER A 90 -15.11 0.22 -12.85
CA SER A 90 -15.90 1.30 -13.45
C SER A 90 -15.28 2.68 -13.28
N PHE A 91 -14.41 2.90 -12.29
CA PHE A 91 -13.73 4.19 -12.07
C PHE A 91 -12.31 4.27 -12.66
N ASN A 92 -11.69 3.14 -13.00
CA ASN A 92 -10.34 3.13 -13.57
C ASN A 92 -10.31 3.51 -15.06
N ASN A 93 -10.73 4.74 -15.39
CA ASN A 93 -10.76 5.25 -16.76
C ASN A 93 -10.67 6.78 -16.81
N ALA A 94 -10.30 7.31 -17.97
CA ALA A 94 -10.05 8.74 -18.20
C ALA A 94 -11.28 9.66 -18.08
N ALA A 95 -12.49 9.11 -18.12
CA ALA A 95 -13.71 9.89 -17.94
C ALA A 95 -14.08 10.10 -16.46
N THR A 96 -13.40 9.40 -15.52
CA THR A 96 -13.65 9.56 -14.09
C THR A 96 -12.98 10.82 -13.57
N VAL A 97 -13.79 11.75 -13.07
CA VAL A 97 -13.30 12.99 -12.46
C VAL A 97 -12.86 12.76 -11.01
N PRO A 98 -11.84 13.49 -10.50
CA PRO A 98 -11.30 13.26 -9.15
C PRO A 98 -12.28 13.46 -7.99
N ASP A 99 -13.29 14.31 -8.16
CA ASP A 99 -14.28 14.66 -7.13
C ASP A 99 -15.59 13.86 -7.27
N ASP A 100 -15.63 12.83 -8.13
CA ASP A 100 -16.80 11.96 -8.29
C ASP A 100 -17.25 11.39 -6.92
N PRO A 101 -18.50 11.64 -6.48
CA PRO A 101 -18.95 11.23 -5.16
C PRO A 101 -18.90 9.71 -4.94
N GLY A 102 -19.13 8.92 -5.99
CA GLY A 102 -19.07 7.47 -5.93
C GLY A 102 -17.63 6.95 -5.80
N LEU A 103 -16.67 7.58 -6.49
CA LEU A 103 -15.25 7.33 -6.32
C LEU A 103 -14.79 7.69 -4.90
N VAL A 104 -15.14 8.88 -4.42
CA VAL A 104 -14.78 9.34 -3.07
C VAL A 104 -15.34 8.40 -2.01
N GLN A 105 -16.59 7.95 -2.16
CA GLN A 105 -17.19 6.96 -1.27
C GLN A 105 -16.48 5.61 -1.35
N LEU A 106 -16.14 5.13 -2.55
CA LEU A 106 -15.38 3.89 -2.73
C LEU A 106 -14.03 3.94 -2.00
N ILE A 107 -13.26 5.02 -2.17
CA ILE A 107 -11.96 5.21 -1.52
C ILE A 107 -12.14 5.18 0.00
N ARG A 108 -13.09 5.98 0.51
CA ARG A 108 -13.35 6.09 1.95
C ARG A 108 -13.71 4.76 2.59
N GLU A 109 -14.56 3.97 1.94
CA GLU A 109 -15.06 2.72 2.51
C GLU A 109 -14.13 1.51 2.29
N GLN A 110 -13.30 1.53 1.26
CA GLN A 110 -12.58 0.34 0.79
C GLN A 110 -11.06 0.46 0.76
N PHE A 111 -10.53 1.68 0.82
CA PHE A 111 -9.10 1.95 0.66
C PHE A 111 -8.48 2.72 1.83
N LEU A 112 -9.27 3.39 2.67
CA LEU A 112 -8.79 4.05 3.87
C LEU A 112 -8.94 3.17 5.11
N GLN A 113 -7.85 3.05 5.87
CA GLN A 113 -7.84 2.49 7.21
C GLN A 113 -7.72 3.61 8.24
N ALA A 114 -8.60 3.59 9.24
CA ALA A 114 -8.61 4.60 10.30
C ALA A 114 -7.30 4.59 11.14
N PRO A 115 -6.94 5.73 11.75
CA PRO A 115 -5.80 5.82 12.66
C PRO A 115 -5.84 4.78 13.77
N SER A 116 -4.67 4.25 14.17
CA SER A 116 -4.62 3.26 15.25
C SER A 116 -4.92 3.90 16.61
N SER A 117 -5.79 3.27 17.39
CA SER A 117 -6.02 3.65 18.80
C SER A 117 -5.01 2.99 19.76
N LEU A 118 -4.24 2.00 19.31
CA LEU A 118 -3.27 1.26 20.12
C LEU A 118 -2.01 2.09 20.40
N PRO A 119 -1.26 1.83 21.48
CA PRO A 119 0.04 2.48 21.70
C PRO A 119 0.97 2.30 20.50
N TYR A 120 1.82 3.31 20.25
CA TYR A 120 2.87 3.21 19.23
C TYR A 120 3.71 1.95 19.43
N ASN A 121 3.98 1.25 18.34
CA ASN A 121 4.86 0.08 18.33
C ASN A 121 6.06 0.41 17.43
N LEU A 122 6.87 1.35 17.91
CA LEU A 122 7.99 1.94 17.19
C LEU A 122 9.31 1.55 17.87
N SER A 123 10.39 1.60 17.12
CA SER A 123 11.73 1.57 17.69
C SER A 123 11.99 2.78 18.62
N PRO A 124 13.04 2.73 19.45
CA PRO A 124 13.42 3.85 20.31
C PRO A 124 13.53 5.16 19.53
N PHE A 125 12.87 6.21 20.02
CA PHE A 125 12.65 7.44 19.27
C PHE A 125 13.97 8.12 18.88
N LYS A 126 14.16 8.22 17.56
CA LYS A 126 15.13 9.10 16.92
C LYS A 126 14.41 9.79 15.77
N ASN A 127 14.67 11.07 15.55
CA ASN A 127 14.23 11.68 14.30
C ASN A 127 15.05 11.04 13.17
N ILE A 128 14.36 10.35 12.28
CA ILE A 128 14.93 9.51 11.23
C ILE A 128 14.68 10.08 9.82
N SER A 129 13.96 11.18 9.69
CA SER A 129 13.92 11.95 8.44
C SER A 129 15.31 12.51 8.11
N ASP A 130 15.63 12.60 6.83
CA ASP A 130 16.90 13.14 6.30
C ASP A 130 16.97 14.68 6.31
N GLY A 131 16.05 15.32 7.05
CA GLY A 131 16.06 16.76 7.31
C GLY A 131 14.74 17.45 6.98
N GLN A 132 13.91 16.83 6.14
CA GLN A 132 12.61 17.34 5.72
C GLN A 132 11.75 17.71 6.94
N SER A 133 11.57 16.79 7.90
CA SER A 133 10.75 17.07 9.09
C SER A 133 11.25 18.29 9.86
N LYS A 134 12.58 18.49 9.96
CA LYS A 134 13.16 19.63 10.67
C LYS A 134 12.91 20.94 9.92
N ILE A 135 13.09 20.95 8.60
CA ILE A 135 12.86 22.14 7.79
C ILE A 135 11.38 22.58 7.88
N VAL A 136 10.47 21.62 7.80
CA VAL A 136 9.02 21.86 7.92
C VAL A 136 8.67 22.35 9.33
N ASP A 137 9.22 21.74 10.37
CA ASP A 137 8.98 22.14 11.76
C ASP A 137 9.48 23.57 12.04
N ASP A 138 10.67 23.93 11.53
CA ASP A 138 11.24 25.26 11.64
C ASP A 138 10.39 26.29 10.86
N PHE A 139 9.98 25.97 9.62
CA PHE A 139 9.14 26.84 8.78
C PHE A 139 7.82 27.20 9.49
N PHE A 140 7.15 26.20 10.06
CA PHE A 140 5.90 26.41 10.79
C PHE A 140 6.10 26.89 12.24
N LYS A 141 7.30 27.34 12.61
CA LYS A 141 7.62 27.81 13.98
C LYS A 141 7.13 26.82 15.04
N GLN A 142 7.36 25.54 14.80
CA GLN A 142 7.04 24.44 15.70
C GLN A 142 5.53 24.26 15.97
N LYS A 143 4.71 24.62 14.97
CA LYS A 143 3.24 24.45 14.98
C LYS A 143 2.83 23.08 15.50
N ARG A 144 1.81 23.06 16.35
CA ARG A 144 1.14 21.84 16.81
C ARG A 144 -0.10 21.55 15.96
N TYR A 145 -0.51 20.29 15.91
CA TYR A 145 -1.79 19.87 15.32
C TYR A 145 -1.95 20.24 13.84
N GLY A 146 -0.88 20.11 13.06
CA GLY A 146 -0.94 20.24 11.61
C GLY A 146 -1.43 18.97 10.91
N VAL A 147 -1.61 19.06 9.61
CA VAL A 147 -2.04 17.95 8.74
C VAL A 147 -0.98 17.65 7.70
N PHE A 148 -0.60 16.38 7.57
CA PHE A 148 0.33 15.93 6.53
C PHE A 148 -0.28 14.94 5.55
N VAL A 149 0.38 14.80 4.40
CA VAL A 149 0.28 13.64 3.50
C VAL A 149 1.69 13.13 3.26
N GLU A 150 1.88 11.81 3.30
CA GLU A 150 3.14 11.16 2.92
C GLU A 150 2.83 10.11 1.87
N SER A 151 3.33 10.33 0.65
CA SER A 151 3.39 9.33 -0.40
C SER A 151 4.76 8.68 -0.36
N GLY A 152 4.81 7.35 -0.24
CA GLY A 152 6.05 6.63 0.03
C GLY A 152 6.25 6.33 1.52
N ALA A 153 5.19 5.92 2.23
CA ALA A 153 5.26 5.75 3.69
C ALA A 153 6.05 4.52 4.16
N PHE A 154 6.41 3.60 3.26
CA PHE A 154 7.23 2.42 3.51
C PHE A 154 6.77 1.60 4.72
N ASP A 155 7.64 1.39 5.72
CA ASP A 155 7.36 0.66 6.95
C ASP A 155 6.70 1.52 8.05
N GLY A 156 6.46 2.80 7.76
CA GLY A 156 5.87 3.77 8.68
C GLY A 156 6.82 4.35 9.72
N GLU A 157 8.07 3.92 9.74
CA GLU A 157 9.07 4.39 10.68
C GLU A 157 10.33 4.85 9.95
N PHE A 158 11.08 3.92 9.36
CA PHE A 158 12.36 4.19 8.72
C PHE A 158 12.25 5.32 7.69
N LEU A 159 13.11 6.34 7.84
CA LEU A 159 13.15 7.56 7.01
C LEU A 159 11.84 8.35 6.90
N SER A 160 10.83 8.09 7.74
CA SER A 160 9.55 8.80 7.63
C SER A 160 9.72 10.31 7.86
N ASN A 161 9.22 11.08 6.90
CA ASN A 161 9.24 12.53 6.90
C ASN A 161 8.17 13.16 7.82
N THR A 162 7.21 12.36 8.29
CA THR A 162 6.07 12.84 9.08
C THR A 162 6.01 12.29 10.50
N LEU A 163 6.74 11.21 10.82
CA LEU A 163 6.67 10.58 12.14
C LEU A 163 7.07 11.52 13.27
N PHE A 164 8.08 12.37 13.08
CA PHE A 164 8.47 13.37 14.06
C PHE A 164 7.34 14.38 14.33
N LEU A 165 6.72 14.90 13.26
CA LEU A 165 5.61 15.86 13.36
C LEU A 165 4.40 15.23 14.05
N GLU A 166 4.09 13.96 13.74
CA GLU A 166 3.03 13.20 14.39
C GLU A 166 3.29 13.06 15.90
N ARG A 167 4.46 12.52 16.28
CA ARG A 167 4.76 12.19 17.68
C ARG A 167 5.02 13.39 18.57
N VAL A 168 5.73 14.39 18.05
CA VAL A 168 6.23 15.53 18.84
C VAL A 168 5.33 16.74 18.70
N ARG A 169 4.76 16.96 17.52
CA ARG A 169 3.89 18.12 17.25
C ARG A 169 2.41 17.77 17.30
N GLY A 170 2.05 16.49 17.45
CA GLY A 170 0.65 16.05 17.50
C GLY A 170 -0.05 16.23 16.15
N TRP A 171 0.70 16.22 15.05
CA TRP A 171 0.13 16.26 13.71
C TRP A 171 -0.60 14.94 13.40
N THR A 172 -1.53 14.99 12.46
CA THR A 172 -2.20 13.80 11.90
C THR A 172 -2.18 13.92 10.38
N GLY A 173 -2.67 12.92 9.65
CA GLY A 173 -2.57 12.96 8.20
C GLY A 173 -2.96 11.67 7.50
N LEU A 174 -2.44 11.54 6.29
CA LEU A 174 -2.64 10.40 5.40
C LEU A 174 -1.29 9.81 4.98
N LEU A 175 -1.11 8.51 5.18
CA LEU A 175 0.06 7.74 4.75
C LEU A 175 -0.33 6.81 3.61
N LEU A 176 0.39 6.90 2.50
CA LEU A 176 0.16 6.12 1.29
C LEU A 176 1.36 5.20 1.04
N GLU A 177 1.09 3.90 0.99
CA GLU A 177 2.10 2.88 0.69
C GLU A 177 1.50 1.81 -0.24
N PRO A 178 1.91 1.76 -1.52
CA PRO A 178 1.31 0.85 -2.50
C PRO A 178 1.80 -0.61 -2.41
N ASP A 179 2.97 -0.87 -1.81
CA ASP A 179 3.44 -2.24 -1.62
C ASP A 179 2.71 -2.91 -0.45
N ALA A 180 2.07 -4.04 -0.72
CA ALA A 180 1.27 -4.72 0.28
C ALA A 180 2.11 -5.30 1.44
N SER A 181 3.38 -5.63 1.22
CA SER A 181 4.27 -6.11 2.28
C SER A 181 4.65 -4.97 3.23
N ASN A 182 5.11 -3.85 2.68
CA ASN A 182 5.43 -2.64 3.44
C ASN A 182 4.21 -2.09 4.16
N PHE A 183 3.06 -2.02 3.48
CA PHE A 183 1.81 -1.60 4.09
C PHE A 183 1.42 -2.50 5.28
N ASN A 184 1.71 -3.81 5.22
CA ASN A 184 1.48 -4.69 6.37
C ASN A 184 2.41 -4.38 7.54
N THR A 185 3.66 -4.03 7.29
CA THR A 185 4.61 -3.55 8.30
C THR A 185 4.16 -2.21 8.90
N LEU A 186 3.80 -1.24 8.05
CA LEU A 186 3.26 0.08 8.42
C LEU A 186 2.07 -0.01 9.38
N LYS A 187 1.16 -0.97 9.18
CA LYS A 187 0.04 -1.17 10.10
C LYS A 187 0.49 -1.59 11.50
N ASN A 188 1.60 -2.32 11.61
CA ASN A 188 2.07 -2.88 12.88
C ASN A 188 2.76 -1.83 13.77
N VAL A 189 3.14 -0.67 13.23
CA VAL A 189 3.78 0.40 14.01
C VAL A 189 2.77 1.36 14.68
N ASN A 190 1.47 1.16 14.47
CA ASN A 190 0.37 1.89 15.12
C ASN A 190 0.42 3.42 14.95
N ARG A 191 0.73 3.90 13.74
CA ARG A 191 0.66 5.33 13.37
C ARG A 191 -0.73 5.92 13.70
N LYS A 192 -0.75 7.21 14.03
CA LYS A 192 -1.94 8.02 14.35
C LYS A 192 -2.48 8.80 13.15
N ALA A 193 -2.11 8.36 11.96
CA ALA A 193 -2.60 8.84 10.68
C ALA A 193 -3.49 7.80 9.99
N ILE A 194 -4.30 8.26 9.04
CA ILE A 194 -5.06 7.40 8.12
C ILE A 194 -4.06 6.67 7.22
N LEU A 195 -4.28 5.38 6.98
CA LEU A 195 -3.42 4.58 6.10
C LEU A 195 -4.18 4.21 4.82
N SER A 196 -3.49 4.20 3.68
CA SER A 196 -4.04 3.67 2.42
C SER A 196 -3.01 2.82 1.69
N ASN A 197 -3.43 1.62 1.27
CA ASN A 197 -2.61 0.72 0.45
C ASN A 197 -2.77 1.05 -1.04
N THR A 198 -2.31 2.25 -1.42
CA THR A 198 -2.49 2.85 -2.73
C THR A 198 -1.37 3.84 -3.02
N CYS A 199 -1.13 4.15 -4.29
CA CYS A 199 -0.25 5.24 -4.73
C CYS A 199 -1.05 6.54 -5.01
N VAL A 200 -0.34 7.67 -5.02
CA VAL A 200 -0.84 8.88 -5.67
C VAL A 200 -0.77 8.69 -7.19
N SER A 201 -1.83 9.06 -7.88
CA SER A 201 -1.96 8.87 -9.32
C SER A 201 -1.05 9.81 -10.11
N VAL A 202 -0.35 9.24 -11.11
CA VAL A 202 0.35 9.97 -12.18
C VAL A 202 -0.60 10.39 -13.33
N LYS A 203 -1.91 10.16 -13.17
CA LYS A 203 -2.97 10.54 -14.11
C LYS A 203 -4.08 11.32 -13.37
N PRO A 204 -4.83 12.21 -14.04
CA PRO A 204 -5.92 12.96 -13.41
C PRO A 204 -7.16 12.10 -13.10
N TYR A 205 -7.04 10.78 -13.13
CA TYR A 205 -8.11 9.81 -12.88
C TYR A 205 -7.54 8.53 -12.22
N PRO A 206 -8.37 7.73 -11.53
CA PRO A 206 -7.95 6.46 -10.95
C PRO A 206 -7.41 5.49 -12.00
N HIS A 207 -6.34 4.77 -11.68
CA HIS A 207 -5.83 3.72 -12.55
C HIS A 207 -5.00 2.72 -11.77
N LYS A 208 -4.73 1.58 -12.41
CA LYS A 208 -3.70 0.67 -11.97
C LYS A 208 -2.41 0.87 -12.73
N THR A 209 -1.29 0.68 -12.07
CA THR A 209 0.03 0.68 -12.67
C THR A 209 0.91 -0.39 -12.05
N MET A 210 2.06 -0.66 -12.67
CA MET A 210 3.05 -1.58 -12.16
C MET A 210 3.99 -0.84 -11.19
N PHE A 211 4.30 -1.48 -10.08
CA PHE A 211 5.21 -1.00 -9.06
C PHE A 211 6.30 -2.05 -8.83
N GLN A 212 7.54 -1.60 -8.70
CA GLN A 212 8.69 -2.45 -8.45
C GLN A 212 9.41 -1.99 -7.19
N MET A 213 9.67 -2.94 -6.30
CA MET A 213 10.35 -2.69 -5.04
C MET A 213 11.84 -3.03 -5.14
N TYR A 214 12.67 -2.12 -4.63
CA TYR A 214 14.11 -2.25 -4.48
C TYR A 214 14.51 -2.01 -3.00
N GLY A 215 14.35 -3.04 -2.15
CA GLY A 215 14.70 -2.88 -0.73
C GLY A 215 13.82 -1.82 -0.06
N TYR A 216 14.40 -0.72 0.41
CA TYR A 216 13.64 0.43 0.96
C TYR A 216 13.20 1.44 -0.12
N LEU A 217 13.69 1.31 -1.36
CA LEU A 217 13.29 2.15 -2.49
C LEU A 217 12.11 1.47 -3.22
N GLY A 218 11.12 2.23 -3.69
CA GLY A 218 9.95 1.70 -4.38
C GLY A 218 9.49 2.57 -5.54
N LYS A 219 9.55 2.05 -6.78
CA LYS A 219 9.36 2.83 -8.02
C LYS A 219 8.10 2.46 -8.77
N LEU A 220 7.35 3.48 -9.20
CA LEU A 220 6.24 3.34 -10.15
C LEU A 220 6.77 3.24 -11.59
N LEU A 221 6.45 2.15 -12.29
CA LEU A 221 6.93 1.89 -13.65
C LEU A 221 6.04 2.58 -14.69
N SER A 222 6.67 3.23 -15.68
CA SER A 222 5.99 3.65 -16.92
C SER A 222 6.14 2.56 -18.00
N MET A 223 5.35 2.64 -19.07
CA MET A 223 5.48 1.71 -20.21
C MET A 223 6.89 1.71 -20.82
N ASP A 224 7.58 2.85 -20.75
CA ASP A 224 8.93 3.02 -21.29
C ASP A 224 9.98 2.36 -20.38
N THR A 225 9.80 2.41 -19.05
CA THR A 225 10.73 1.84 -18.07
C THR A 225 10.65 0.31 -17.96
N ILE A 226 9.52 -0.28 -18.37
CA ILE A 226 9.34 -1.75 -18.36
C ILE A 226 10.44 -2.40 -19.20
N HIS A 227 10.95 -1.77 -20.26
CA HIS A 227 11.92 -2.41 -21.17
C HIS A 227 13.39 -2.27 -20.76
N GLU A 228 13.75 -1.33 -19.87
CA GLU A 228 15.16 -0.99 -19.58
C GLU A 228 15.67 -1.52 -18.24
N GLU A 229 14.80 -1.90 -17.30
CA GLU A 229 15.20 -2.27 -15.91
C GLU A 229 14.81 -3.71 -15.48
N PHE A 230 14.69 -4.65 -16.43
CA PHE A 230 14.52 -6.09 -16.14
C PHE A 230 15.79 -6.78 -15.58
N GLU A 231 16.68 -6.04 -14.90
CA GLU A 231 17.82 -6.64 -14.20
C GLU A 231 17.45 -7.01 -12.75
N GLY A 232 16.86 -8.20 -12.60
CA GLY A 232 16.75 -8.89 -11.31
C GLY A 232 15.44 -9.67 -11.12
N ASP A 233 15.51 -10.77 -10.36
CA ASP A 233 14.42 -11.68 -9.96
C ASP A 233 13.35 -11.03 -9.04
N ARG A 234 13.10 -9.73 -9.17
CA ARG A 234 12.31 -8.97 -8.19
C ARG A 234 10.83 -8.88 -8.57
N PRO A 235 9.90 -9.01 -7.60
CA PRO A 235 8.48 -9.02 -7.89
C PRO A 235 8.00 -7.64 -8.34
N ILE A 236 7.42 -7.59 -9.54
CA ILE A 236 6.62 -6.47 -10.01
C ILE A 236 5.18 -6.74 -9.59
N VAL A 237 4.53 -5.76 -8.97
CA VAL A 237 3.15 -5.87 -8.49
C VAL A 237 2.27 -4.80 -9.12
N GLU A 238 1.04 -5.17 -9.46
CA GLU A 238 0.03 -4.22 -9.92
C GLU A 238 -0.61 -3.53 -8.71
N VAL A 239 -0.54 -2.20 -8.67
CA VAL A 239 -1.03 -1.37 -7.57
C VAL A 239 -2.10 -0.40 -8.05
N GLN A 240 -3.00 0.00 -7.15
CA GLN A 240 -4.04 0.99 -7.43
C GLN A 240 -3.56 2.39 -7.04
N CYS A 241 -3.68 3.35 -7.96
CA CYS A 241 -3.45 4.76 -7.66
C CYS A 241 -4.73 5.59 -7.76
N PHE A 242 -4.84 6.63 -6.93
CA PHE A 242 -5.94 7.58 -6.95
C PHE A 242 -5.42 9.03 -7.06
N PRO A 243 -6.15 9.93 -7.74
CA PRO A 243 -5.82 11.36 -7.72
C PRO A 243 -5.74 11.88 -6.28
N LEU A 244 -4.79 12.78 -6.01
CA LEU A 244 -4.61 13.35 -4.66
C LEU A 244 -5.90 13.98 -4.14
N GLN A 245 -6.62 14.73 -4.99
CA GLN A 245 -7.91 15.34 -4.64
C GLN A 245 -8.93 14.29 -4.14
N SER A 246 -9.04 13.14 -4.82
CA SER A 246 -9.96 12.06 -4.41
C SER A 246 -9.59 11.49 -3.04
N LEU A 247 -8.29 11.31 -2.78
CA LEU A 247 -7.78 10.80 -1.50
C LEU A 247 -8.06 11.79 -0.36
N LEU A 248 -7.82 13.08 -0.58
CA LEU A 248 -8.07 14.14 0.40
C LEU A 248 -9.57 14.25 0.73
N LEU A 249 -10.44 14.26 -0.29
CA LEU A 249 -11.90 14.27 -0.12
C LEU A 249 -12.39 13.02 0.64
N ALA A 250 -11.86 11.84 0.32
CA ALA A 250 -12.22 10.61 1.01
C ALA A 250 -11.79 10.62 2.48
N ALA A 251 -10.61 11.18 2.77
CA ALA A 251 -10.05 11.33 4.12
C ALA A 251 -10.66 12.52 4.91
N ASN A 252 -11.54 13.31 4.30
CA ASN A 252 -12.07 14.57 4.86
C ASN A 252 -10.96 15.57 5.24
N ILE A 253 -9.92 15.66 4.42
CA ILE A 253 -8.82 16.61 4.58
C ILE A 253 -9.01 17.74 3.57
N SER A 254 -9.22 18.97 4.06
CA SER A 254 -9.41 20.16 3.23
C SER A 254 -8.16 21.04 3.11
N SER A 255 -7.18 20.85 4.00
CA SER A 255 -5.94 21.64 4.08
C SER A 255 -4.79 20.72 4.48
N VAL A 256 -3.67 20.81 3.77
CA VAL A 256 -2.46 20.05 4.00
C VAL A 256 -1.34 21.01 4.33
N ASP A 257 -0.84 20.95 5.57
CA ASP A 257 0.30 21.76 5.99
C ASP A 257 1.60 21.26 5.34
N TYR A 258 1.76 19.94 5.19
CA TYR A 258 2.93 19.34 4.59
C TYR A 258 2.59 18.12 3.73
N PHE A 259 3.00 18.14 2.47
CA PHE A 259 2.94 16.98 1.58
C PHE A 259 4.36 16.48 1.26
N SER A 260 4.72 15.32 1.78
CA SER A 260 5.92 14.58 1.39
C SER A 260 5.62 13.74 0.15
N LEU A 261 6.21 14.10 -0.99
CA LEU A 261 6.08 13.37 -2.25
C LEU A 261 7.38 12.66 -2.59
N ASP A 262 7.40 11.35 -2.30
CA ASP A 262 8.50 10.43 -2.56
C ASP A 262 7.90 9.18 -3.24
N VAL A 263 8.06 9.11 -4.57
CA VAL A 263 7.50 8.01 -5.40
C VAL A 263 8.55 7.45 -6.36
N GLU A 264 9.82 7.73 -6.08
CA GLU A 264 11.03 7.23 -6.73
C GLU A 264 11.00 7.40 -8.26
N GLY A 265 10.86 8.65 -8.72
CA GLY A 265 11.07 9.04 -10.12
C GLY A 265 9.81 9.31 -10.93
N GLN A 266 8.64 9.37 -10.29
CA GLN A 266 7.38 9.81 -10.92
C GLN A 266 6.82 11.11 -10.33
N GLU A 267 7.62 11.84 -9.55
CA GLU A 267 7.19 13.02 -8.81
C GLU A 267 6.61 14.06 -9.77
N PHE A 268 7.32 14.36 -10.86
CA PHE A 268 6.84 15.34 -11.85
C PHE A 268 5.52 14.94 -12.51
N ASN A 269 5.33 13.63 -12.75
CA ASN A 269 4.07 13.13 -13.30
C ASN A 269 2.93 13.22 -12.30
N VAL A 270 3.18 13.00 -11.01
CA VAL A 270 2.20 13.27 -9.94
C VAL A 270 1.88 14.76 -9.86
N LEU A 271 2.88 15.64 -9.80
CA LEU A 271 2.70 17.09 -9.68
C LEU A 271 1.80 17.65 -10.78
N LYS A 272 1.93 17.15 -12.02
CA LYS A 272 1.08 17.55 -13.16
C LYS A 272 -0.40 17.23 -12.99
N THR A 273 -0.77 16.34 -12.07
CA THR A 273 -2.16 15.96 -11.81
C THR A 273 -2.81 16.75 -10.69
N ILE A 274 -2.03 17.51 -9.93
CA ILE A 274 -2.51 18.22 -8.74
C ILE A 274 -3.18 19.53 -9.19
N PRO A 275 -4.47 19.75 -8.89
CA PRO A 275 -5.12 21.03 -9.13
C PRO A 275 -4.73 22.02 -8.03
N PHE A 276 -3.53 22.60 -8.12
CA PHE A 276 -2.94 23.48 -7.09
C PHE A 276 -3.79 24.70 -6.74
N GLN A 277 -4.66 25.14 -7.64
CA GLN A 277 -5.58 26.26 -7.42
C GLN A 277 -6.81 25.85 -6.60
N GLU A 278 -7.13 24.56 -6.54
CA GLU A 278 -8.29 24.01 -5.80
C GLU A 278 -7.89 23.42 -4.46
N LEU A 279 -6.64 22.94 -4.32
CA LEU A 279 -6.14 22.29 -3.11
C LEU A 279 -5.30 23.24 -2.25
N ASP A 280 -5.64 23.32 -0.97
CA ASP A 280 -4.86 24.07 0.03
C ASP A 280 -3.68 23.22 0.54
N ILE A 281 -2.57 23.23 -0.22
CA ILE A 281 -1.30 22.62 0.18
C ILE A 281 -0.30 23.75 0.49
N LYS A 282 0.35 23.70 1.65
CA LYS A 282 1.21 24.80 2.12
C LYS A 282 2.68 24.57 1.83
N VAL A 283 3.17 23.38 2.16
CA VAL A 283 4.56 22.97 1.96
C VAL A 283 4.61 21.62 1.28
N LEU A 284 5.50 21.46 0.30
CA LEU A 284 5.81 20.19 -0.33
C LEU A 284 7.29 19.87 -0.16
N SER A 285 7.63 18.62 0.12
CA SER A 285 8.95 18.08 -0.20
C SER A 285 8.81 17.22 -1.44
N VAL A 286 9.67 17.46 -2.43
CA VAL A 286 9.68 16.72 -3.68
C VAL A 286 11.07 16.18 -3.90
N GLU A 287 11.19 14.86 -3.95
CA GLU A 287 12.42 14.21 -4.38
C GLU A 287 12.68 14.51 -5.86
N TYR A 288 13.91 14.86 -6.22
CA TYR A 288 14.28 15.06 -7.63
C TYR A 288 15.45 14.19 -8.11
N ARG A 289 16.04 13.36 -7.24
CA ARG A 289 17.22 12.55 -7.59
C ARG A 289 16.92 11.54 -8.70
N HIS A 290 15.75 10.91 -8.61
CA HIS A 290 15.30 9.90 -9.56
C HIS A 290 14.33 10.45 -10.63
N ALA A 291 14.03 11.74 -10.59
CA ALA A 291 13.15 12.39 -11.55
C ALA A 291 13.88 12.61 -12.90
N PRO A 292 13.49 11.92 -13.99
CA PRO A 292 14.16 12.03 -15.28
C PRO A 292 14.06 13.44 -15.89
N GLU A 293 13.04 14.21 -15.53
CA GLU A 293 12.86 15.60 -15.97
C GLU A 293 13.84 16.59 -15.33
N GLY A 294 14.47 16.19 -14.22
CA GLY A 294 15.42 16.99 -13.47
C GLY A 294 14.80 18.12 -12.63
N LYS A 295 15.60 18.60 -11.68
CA LYS A 295 15.23 19.63 -10.71
C LYS A 295 14.69 20.91 -11.33
N ASP A 296 15.36 21.46 -12.35
CA ASP A 296 14.99 22.75 -12.96
C ASP A 296 13.57 22.72 -13.56
N THR A 297 13.19 21.58 -14.14
CA THR A 297 11.85 21.39 -14.70
C THR A 297 10.79 21.38 -13.60
N ILE A 298 11.04 20.66 -12.50
CA ILE A 298 10.17 20.62 -11.33
C ILE A 298 10.03 22.03 -10.74
N MET A 299 11.15 22.73 -10.52
CA MET A 299 11.16 24.07 -9.95
C MET A 299 10.35 25.06 -10.78
N LYS A 300 10.56 25.08 -12.09
CA LYS A 300 9.83 25.97 -13.01
C LYS A 300 8.32 25.69 -13.00
N TYR A 301 7.93 24.42 -13.01
CA TYR A 301 6.52 24.03 -12.96
C TYR A 301 5.86 24.44 -11.64
N MET A 302 6.56 24.24 -10.52
CA MET A 302 6.05 24.60 -9.20
C MET A 302 5.95 26.12 -9.03
N GLU A 303 6.89 26.89 -9.62
CA GLU A 303 6.82 28.35 -9.63
C GLU A 303 5.59 28.89 -10.37
N GLN A 304 5.25 28.27 -11.51
CA GLN A 304 4.06 28.59 -12.29
C GLN A 304 2.76 28.26 -11.52
N ASN A 305 2.81 27.30 -10.60
CA ASN A 305 1.69 26.89 -9.77
C ASN A 305 1.67 27.56 -8.38
N GLY A 306 2.44 28.63 -8.17
CA GLY A 306 2.34 29.45 -6.97
C GLY A 306 3.22 29.01 -5.81
N TYR A 307 4.23 28.17 -6.05
CA TYR A 307 5.20 27.75 -5.03
C TYR A 307 6.58 28.34 -5.30
N VAL A 308 7.45 28.40 -4.29
CA VAL A 308 8.86 28.77 -4.44
C VAL A 308 9.73 27.81 -3.67
N LEU A 309 11.01 27.76 -4.04
CA LEU A 309 12.02 27.10 -3.22
C LEU A 309 12.15 27.80 -1.87
N TYR A 310 12.00 27.05 -0.79
CA TYR A 310 12.35 27.51 0.55
C TYR A 310 13.72 27.00 0.97
N LYS A 311 13.97 25.70 0.79
CA LYS A 311 15.23 25.07 1.17
C LYS A 311 15.44 23.76 0.41
N GLU A 312 16.66 23.26 0.43
CA GLU A 312 17.01 21.93 -0.05
C GLU A 312 17.54 21.11 1.12
N THR A 313 17.27 19.81 1.12
CA THR A 313 17.93 18.89 2.05
C THR A 313 19.38 18.70 1.60
N ASN A 314 20.32 18.72 2.54
CA ASN A 314 21.74 18.52 2.24
C ASN A 314 22.09 17.04 2.39
N ASP A 315 22.74 16.48 1.37
CA ASP A 315 23.33 15.13 1.36
C ASP A 315 24.22 14.94 2.59
N THR A 316 23.75 14.11 3.54
CA THR A 316 24.61 13.68 4.63
C THR A 316 25.07 12.24 4.50
N VAL A 317 24.37 11.34 3.80
CA VAL A 317 24.87 10.01 3.41
C VAL A 317 24.02 9.41 2.28
N GLY A 318 24.19 9.83 1.02
CA GLY A 318 23.69 9.07 -0.14
C GLY A 318 22.17 8.89 -0.21
N THR A 319 21.41 9.70 0.54
CA THR A 319 19.95 9.74 0.59
C THR A 319 19.37 10.74 -0.43
N PRO A 320 18.05 10.74 -0.68
CA PRO A 320 17.43 11.58 -1.68
C PRO A 320 17.64 13.08 -1.46
N ASN A 321 17.85 13.81 -2.55
CA ASN A 321 17.83 15.27 -2.52
C ASN A 321 16.39 15.74 -2.73
N ASP A 322 15.87 16.46 -1.76
CA ASP A 322 14.53 17.03 -1.80
C ASP A 322 14.60 18.54 -1.94
N VAL A 323 13.76 19.07 -2.82
CA VAL A 323 13.39 20.49 -2.77
C VAL A 323 12.21 20.66 -1.82
N ILE A 324 12.37 21.55 -0.84
CA ILE A 324 11.27 22.00 0.03
C ILE A 324 10.66 23.25 -0.59
N LEU A 325 9.43 23.11 -1.06
CA LEU A 325 8.67 24.12 -1.76
C LEU A 325 7.57 24.66 -0.86
N VAL A 326 7.42 25.99 -0.82
CA VAL A 326 6.40 26.66 0.00
C VAL A 326 5.49 27.49 -0.88
N ARG A 327 4.21 27.55 -0.54
CA ARG A 327 3.26 28.40 -1.27
C ARG A 327 3.64 29.87 -1.09
N LYS A 328 3.59 30.64 -2.17
CA LYS A 328 4.15 32.01 -2.26
C LYS A 328 3.59 32.98 -1.21
N ASP A 329 2.31 32.86 -0.88
CA ASP A 329 1.61 33.66 0.13
C ASP A 329 2.06 33.38 1.58
N LEU A 330 2.90 32.35 1.81
CA LEU A 330 3.31 31.90 3.14
C LEU A 330 4.78 32.21 3.46
N ILE A 331 5.56 32.80 2.54
CA ILE A 331 7.00 33.02 2.73
C ILE A 331 7.30 33.97 3.90
N ASP A 332 6.39 34.89 4.21
CA ASP A 332 6.58 35.92 5.23
C ASP A 332 6.01 35.52 6.62
N LEU A 333 5.62 34.25 6.82
CA LEU A 333 4.91 33.80 8.03
C LEU A 333 5.74 33.68 9.32
#